data_AF-A0A9Q5JH12-F1
#
_entry.id   AF-A0A9Q5JH12-F1
#
_cell.length_a   1.000
_cell.length_b   1.000
_cell.length_c   1.000
_cell.angle_alpha   90.00
_cell.angle_beta   90.00
_cell.angle_gamma   90.00
#
_symmetry.space_group_name_H-M   'P 1'
#
loop_
_entity.id
_entity.type
_entity.pdbx_description
1 polymer ?
#
loop_
_entity_poly.entity_id
_entity_poly.type
_entity_poly.pdbx_seq_one_letter_code
_entity_poly.pdbx_strand_id
1 'polypeptide(L)'
;MHVYENSNEVPEEIKGWSWGAFGLTFYWSIGNKVYLGLLILLAGVPVIGWIFAIIWKIVMGLKGNEWAWKNGSYKSLEEYKKVQDSWKVPGIVAFAFAIIGVVACIIFFIFFAAMASTIYNYDTY
;
A
#
# COMPACT_ATOMS: atom_id res chain seq x y z
N MET A 1 -16.27 -30.93 8.49
CA MET A 1 -15.39 -31.14 7.33
C MET A 1 -15.16 -29.77 6.72
N HIS A 2 -13.98 -29.17 6.91
CA HIS A 2 -13.70 -27.82 6.42
C HIS A 2 -13.46 -27.91 4.92
N VAL A 3 -14.35 -27.31 4.12
CA VAL A 3 -14.32 -27.37 2.64
C VAL A 3 -13.02 -26.79 2.05
N TYR A 4 -12.24 -26.07 2.85
CA TYR A 4 -11.04 -25.34 2.42
C TYR A 4 -9.72 -26.02 2.79
N GLU A 5 -9.75 -27.23 3.36
CA GLU A 5 -8.55 -27.92 3.83
C GLU A 5 -7.63 -28.40 2.69
N ASN A 6 -8.10 -28.37 1.43
CA ASN A 6 -7.35 -28.99 0.32
C ASN A 6 -7.54 -28.40 -1.08
N SER A 7 -7.83 -27.11 -1.23
CA SER A 7 -7.85 -26.49 -2.55
C SER A 7 -7.10 -25.16 -2.57
N ASN A 8 -6.11 -25.06 -3.46
CA ASN A 8 -5.51 -23.79 -3.92
C ASN A 8 -6.55 -22.82 -4.55
N GLU A 9 -7.83 -23.16 -4.48
CA GLU A 9 -8.95 -22.38 -4.97
C GLU A 9 -9.18 -21.17 -4.05
N VAL A 10 -9.19 -20.01 -4.67
CA VAL A 10 -9.47 -18.73 -4.04
C VAL A 10 -10.92 -18.41 -4.39
N PRO A 11 -11.83 -18.40 -3.41
CA PRO A 11 -13.22 -18.00 -3.62
C PRO A 11 -13.30 -16.66 -4.35
N GLU A 12 -14.24 -16.52 -5.29
CA GLU A 12 -14.43 -15.27 -6.04
C GLU A 12 -14.67 -14.08 -5.12
N GLU A 13 -15.32 -14.30 -3.96
CA GLU A 13 -15.61 -13.27 -2.96
C GLU A 13 -14.37 -12.72 -2.24
N ILE A 14 -13.22 -13.39 -2.38
CA ILE A 14 -11.93 -12.92 -1.85
C ILE A 14 -11.20 -12.08 -2.88
N LYS A 15 -11.45 -12.32 -4.17
CA LYS A 15 -10.81 -11.57 -5.24
C LYS A 15 -11.31 -10.13 -5.21
N GLY A 16 -10.38 -9.20 -5.42
CA GLY A 16 -10.67 -7.78 -5.41
C GLY A 16 -9.64 -6.97 -4.64
N TRP A 17 -9.84 -5.66 -4.63
CA TRP A 17 -8.89 -4.70 -4.09
C TRP A 17 -8.75 -4.79 -2.56
N SER A 18 -7.51 -4.91 -2.10
CA SER A 18 -7.14 -4.86 -0.69
C SER A 18 -6.58 -3.49 -0.32
N TRP A 19 -7.42 -2.67 0.31
CA TRP A 19 -6.98 -1.37 0.85
C TRP A 19 -5.89 -1.50 1.90
N GLY A 20 -5.93 -2.57 2.71
CA GLY A 20 -4.89 -2.88 3.69
C GLY A 20 -3.54 -3.16 3.02
N ALA A 21 -3.51 -4.07 2.04
CA ALA A 21 -2.29 -4.43 1.33
C ALA A 21 -1.72 -3.27 0.50
N PHE A 22 -2.58 -2.42 -0.07
CA PHE A 22 -2.16 -1.25 -0.82
C PHE A 22 -1.66 -0.11 0.09
N GLY A 23 -2.45 0.27 1.09
CA GLY A 23 -2.16 1.44 1.92
C GLY A 23 -1.06 1.20 2.95
N LEU A 24 -0.99 -0.02 3.48
CA LEU A 24 -0.10 -0.43 4.57
C LEU A 24 0.77 -1.63 4.17
N THR A 25 1.24 -1.66 2.92
CA THR A 25 1.95 -2.81 2.33
C THR A 25 2.93 -3.50 3.26
N PHE A 26 3.82 -2.76 3.93
CA PHE A 26 4.80 -3.34 4.85
C PHE A 26 4.13 -4.05 6.05
N TYR A 27 3.35 -3.33 6.85
CA TYR A 27 2.72 -3.85 8.06
C TYR A 27 1.68 -4.94 7.77
N TRP A 28 0.86 -4.71 6.74
CA TRP A 28 -0.15 -5.65 6.31
C TRP A 28 0.48 -6.98 5.86
N SER A 29 1.62 -6.92 5.15
CA SER A 29 2.32 -8.13 4.68
C SER A 29 2.82 -9.01 5.82
N ILE A 30 3.34 -8.39 6.89
CA ILE A 30 3.77 -9.11 8.09
C ILE A 30 2.56 -9.75 8.77
N GLY A 31 1.51 -8.96 9.02
CA GLY A 31 0.30 -9.44 9.70
C GLY A 31 -0.45 -10.55 8.96
N ASN A 32 -0.37 -10.57 7.63
CA ASN A 32 -1.07 -11.54 6.77
C ASN A 32 -0.15 -12.63 6.21
N LYS A 33 1.12 -12.70 6.65
CA LYS A 33 2.12 -13.68 6.16
C LYS A 33 2.33 -13.64 4.64
N VAL A 34 2.21 -12.46 4.02
CA VAL A 34 2.42 -12.23 2.59
C VAL A 34 3.78 -11.55 2.40
N TYR A 35 4.87 -12.28 2.66
CA TYR A 35 6.21 -11.68 2.69
C TYR A 35 6.72 -11.14 1.35
N LEU A 36 6.10 -11.53 0.23
CA LEU A 36 6.37 -10.90 -1.06
C LEU A 36 6.11 -9.37 -1.03
N GLY A 37 5.18 -8.92 -0.19
CA GLY A 37 4.94 -7.49 0.01
C GLY A 37 6.11 -6.73 0.66
N LEU A 38 7.05 -7.42 1.31
CA LEU A 38 8.27 -6.80 1.87
C LEU A 38 9.24 -6.30 0.79
N LEU A 39 9.06 -6.68 -0.48
CA LEU A 39 9.79 -6.05 -1.59
C LEU A 39 9.57 -4.53 -1.65
N ILE A 40 8.54 -4.00 -0.99
CA ILE A 40 8.35 -2.55 -0.83
C ILE A 40 9.56 -1.83 -0.21
N LEU A 41 10.42 -2.54 0.54
CA LEU A 41 11.66 -1.99 1.10
C LEU A 41 12.67 -1.56 0.02
N LEU A 42 12.54 -2.08 -1.21
CA LEU A 42 13.34 -1.63 -2.36
C LEU A 42 13.07 -0.16 -2.72
N ALA A 43 12.03 0.47 -2.17
CA ALA A 43 11.79 1.91 -2.24
C ALA A 43 12.99 2.76 -1.76
N GLY A 44 13.88 2.20 -0.93
CA GLY A 44 15.10 2.87 -0.48
C GLY A 44 16.11 3.16 -1.61
N VAL A 45 15.98 2.49 -2.76
CA VAL A 45 16.81 2.76 -3.95
C VAL A 45 16.27 4.01 -4.66
N PRO A 46 17.05 5.08 -4.81
CA PRO A 46 16.59 6.31 -5.46
C PRO A 46 16.08 6.04 -6.89
N VAL A 47 15.05 6.78 -7.29
CA VAL A 47 14.43 6.75 -8.64
C VAL A 47 13.78 5.40 -8.98
N ILE A 48 14.57 4.37 -9.24
CA ILE A 48 14.08 3.05 -9.70
C ILE A 48 13.28 2.35 -8.61
N GLY A 49 13.74 2.42 -7.36
CA GLY A 49 13.03 1.83 -6.21
C GLY A 49 11.68 2.49 -5.95
N TRP A 50 11.55 3.79 -6.20
CA TRP A 50 10.30 4.53 -6.02
C TRP A 50 9.25 4.13 -7.05
N ILE A 51 9.66 4.03 -8.33
CA ILE A 51 8.79 3.55 -9.41
C ILE A 51 8.34 2.12 -9.11
N PHE A 52 9.29 1.25 -8.74
CA PHE A 52 8.98 -0.11 -8.34
C PHE A 52 7.98 -0.13 -7.19
N ALA A 53 8.18 0.68 -6.14
CA ALA A 53 7.30 0.72 -4.98
C ALA A 53 5.86 1.09 -5.34
N ILE A 54 5.64 2.06 -6.23
CA ILE A 54 4.29 2.44 -6.67
C ILE A 54 3.60 1.27 -7.37
N ILE A 55 4.29 0.63 -8.32
CA ILE A 55 3.77 -0.54 -9.05
C ILE A 55 3.51 -1.68 -8.07
N TRP A 56 4.44 -1.92 -7.15
CA TRP A 56 4.36 -2.99 -6.17
C TRP A 56 3.19 -2.82 -5.22
N LYS A 57 2.90 -1.60 -4.76
CA LYS A 57 1.69 -1.30 -3.97
C LYS A 57 0.41 -1.65 -4.72
N ILE A 58 0.34 -1.34 -6.02
CA ILE A 58 -0.83 -1.68 -6.85
C ILE A 58 -0.97 -3.21 -6.99
N VAL A 59 0.14 -3.92 -7.25
CA VAL A 59 0.15 -5.39 -7.28
C VAL A 59 -0.35 -5.98 -5.96
N MET A 60 0.12 -5.43 -4.83
CA MET A 60 -0.35 -5.81 -3.49
C MET A 60 -1.83 -5.50 -3.28
N GLY A 61 -2.33 -4.37 -3.80
CA GLY A 61 -3.76 -4.06 -3.78
C GLY A 61 -4.60 -5.06 -4.57
N LEU A 62 -4.12 -5.53 -5.72
CA LEU A 62 -4.86 -6.46 -6.59
C LEU A 62 -4.77 -7.92 -6.13
N LYS A 63 -3.57 -8.37 -5.71
CA LYS A 63 -3.29 -9.78 -5.39
C LYS A 63 -3.14 -10.08 -3.91
N GLY A 64 -3.05 -9.05 -3.06
CA GLY A 64 -2.84 -9.22 -1.62
C GLY A 64 -3.88 -10.16 -1.02
N ASN A 65 -5.16 -9.95 -1.30
CA ASN A 65 -6.22 -10.79 -0.74
C ASN A 65 -6.06 -12.28 -1.12
N GLU A 66 -5.72 -12.57 -2.38
CA GLU A 66 -5.45 -13.93 -2.84
C GLU A 66 -4.26 -14.55 -2.08
N TRP A 67 -3.17 -13.81 -1.94
CA TRP A 67 -1.98 -14.30 -1.25
C TRP A 67 -2.20 -14.48 0.25
N ALA A 68 -2.94 -13.58 0.89
CA ALA A 68 -3.29 -13.68 2.30
C ALA A 68 -4.20 -14.88 2.57
N TRP A 69 -5.14 -15.17 1.67
CA TRP A 69 -5.98 -16.36 1.76
C TRP A 69 -5.15 -17.64 1.69
N LYS A 70 -4.26 -17.77 0.69
CA LYS A 70 -3.42 -18.95 0.48
C LYS A 70 -2.42 -19.20 1.62
N ASN A 71 -1.94 -18.14 2.27
CA ASN A 71 -0.93 -18.24 3.33
C ASN A 71 -1.53 -18.29 4.75
N GLY A 72 -2.82 -18.04 4.90
CA GLY A 72 -3.50 -18.00 6.19
C GLY A 72 -4.15 -19.34 6.55
N SER A 73 -4.54 -19.47 7.82
CA SER A 73 -5.25 -20.63 8.35
C SER A 73 -6.61 -20.18 8.88
N TYR A 74 -7.50 -19.83 7.96
CA TYR A 74 -8.85 -19.37 8.29
C TYR A 74 -9.84 -20.54 8.33
N LYS A 75 -10.75 -20.54 9.30
CA LYS A 75 -11.77 -21.59 9.46
C LYS A 75 -12.97 -21.37 8.55
N SER A 76 -13.21 -20.13 8.13
CA SER A 76 -14.28 -19.75 7.19
C SER A 76 -13.95 -18.48 6.40
N LEU A 77 -14.76 -18.22 5.36
CA LEU A 77 -14.72 -16.97 4.59
C LEU A 77 -15.07 -15.75 5.46
N GLU A 78 -16.00 -15.86 6.41
CA GLU A 78 -16.33 -14.74 7.30
C GLU A 78 -15.17 -14.36 8.22
N GLU A 79 -14.44 -15.36 8.74
CA GLU A 79 -13.26 -15.11 9.57
C GLU A 79 -12.21 -14.32 8.78
N TYR A 80 -11.94 -14.74 7.54
CA TYR A 80 -11.03 -14.03 6.66
C TYR A 80 -11.48 -12.59 6.38
N LYS A 81 -12.75 -12.40 6.00
CA LYS A 81 -13.31 -11.06 5.73
C LYS A 81 -13.21 -10.16 6.94
N LYS A 82 -13.50 -10.67 8.14
CA LYS A 82 -13.37 -9.92 9.39
C LYS A 82 -11.93 -9.44 9.63
N VAL A 83 -10.93 -10.28 9.35
CA VAL A 83 -9.52 -9.89 9.44
C VAL A 83 -9.20 -8.81 8.41
N GLN A 84 -9.59 -8.98 7.14
CA GLN A 84 -9.31 -7.98 6.11
C GLN A 84 -10.03 -6.65 6.32
N ASP A 85 -11.26 -6.67 6.86
CA ASP A 85 -12.01 -5.46 7.21
C ASP A 85 -11.29 -4.65 8.29
N SER A 86 -10.61 -5.30 9.24
CA SER A 86 -9.78 -4.62 10.25
C SER A 86 -8.59 -3.86 9.64
N TRP A 87 -8.10 -4.31 8.48
CA TRP A 87 -7.01 -3.68 7.74
C TRP A 87 -7.47 -2.62 6.74
N LYS A 88 -8.73 -2.71 6.29
CA LYS A 88 -9.29 -1.85 5.23
C LYS A 88 -9.26 -0.38 5.62
N VAL A 89 -9.80 -0.04 6.79
CA VAL A 89 -9.90 1.36 7.24
C VAL A 89 -8.51 1.96 7.48
N PRO A 90 -7.59 1.33 8.24
CA PRO A 90 -6.22 1.83 8.37
C PRO A 90 -5.50 1.99 7.02
N GLY A 91 -5.73 1.07 6.08
CA GLY A 91 -5.18 1.16 4.72
C GLY A 91 -5.65 2.38 3.95
N ILE A 92 -6.96 2.68 3.99
CA ILE A 92 -7.53 3.89 3.36
C ILE A 92 -6.98 5.16 4.03
N VAL A 93 -6.93 5.19 5.35
CA VAL A 93 -6.42 6.33 6.12
C VAL A 93 -4.95 6.60 5.79
N ALA A 94 -4.12 5.56 5.75
CA ALA A 94 -2.72 5.67 5.36
C ALA A 94 -2.55 6.23 3.94
N PHE A 95 -3.39 5.78 3.00
CA PHE A 95 -3.37 6.30 1.64
C PHE A 95 -3.79 7.79 1.57
N ALA A 96 -4.83 8.18 2.30
CA ALA A 96 -5.26 9.58 2.36
C ALA A 96 -4.16 10.50 2.92
N PHE A 97 -3.50 10.10 4.01
CA PHE A 97 -2.36 10.84 4.56
C PHE A 97 -1.19 10.92 3.57
N ALA A 98 -0.92 9.85 2.81
CA ALA A 98 0.11 9.88 1.78
C ALA A 98 -0.20 10.91 0.69
N ILE A 99 -1.46 11.01 0.22
CA ILE A 99 -1.88 12.04 -0.75
C ILE A 99 -1.68 13.44 -0.16
N ILE A 100 -2.16 13.67 1.07
CA ILE A 100 -2.03 14.98 1.74
C ILE A 100 -0.56 15.36 1.87
N GLY A 101 0.30 14.42 2.27
CA GLY A 101 1.74 14.63 2.36
C GLY A 101 2.37 15.01 1.02
N VAL A 102 2.02 14.32 -0.07
CA VAL A 102 2.51 14.64 -1.42
C VAL A 102 2.07 16.06 -1.83
N VAL A 103 0.81 16.41 -1.62
CA VAL A 103 0.29 17.76 -1.94
C VAL A 103 1.00 18.83 -1.11
N ALA A 104 1.18 18.60 0.19
CA ALA A 104 1.89 19.53 1.07
C ALA A 104 3.35 19.72 0.63
N CYS A 105 4.05 18.65 0.26
CA CYS A 105 5.41 18.73 -0.28
C CYS A 105 5.45 19.56 -1.57
N ILE A 106 4.53 19.33 -2.51
CA ILE A 106 4.46 20.10 -3.76
C ILE A 106 4.26 21.60 -3.47
N ILE A 107 3.31 21.94 -2.60
CA ILE A 107 3.04 23.33 -2.20
C ILE A 107 4.28 23.96 -1.57
N PHE A 108 4.95 23.23 -0.66
CA PHE A 108 6.18 23.69 -0.02
C PHE A 108 7.28 24.00 -1.04
N PHE A 109 7.51 23.11 -2.01
CA PHE A 109 8.51 23.33 -3.06
C PHE A 109 8.17 24.50 -3.99
N ILE A 110 6.89 24.67 -4.34
CA ILE A 110 6.43 25.82 -5.15
C ILE A 110 6.67 27.13 -4.40
N PHE A 111 6.27 27.18 -3.13
CA PHE A 111 6.46 28.37 -2.28
C PHE A 111 7.95 28.72 -2.13
N PHE A 112 8.78 27.72 -1.84
CA PHE A 112 10.22 27.92 -1.69
C PHE A 112 10.88 28.39 -2.99
N ALA A 113 10.51 27.81 -4.13
CA ALA A 113 11.01 28.25 -5.43
C ALA A 113 10.60 29.70 -5.76
N ALA A 114 9.37 30.10 -5.42
CA ALA A 114 8.90 31.47 -5.60
C ALA A 114 9.68 32.48 -4.73
N MET A 115 9.95 32.14 -3.47
CA MET A 115 10.79 32.96 -2.60
C MET A 115 12.22 33.09 -3.13
N ALA A 116 12.84 31.97 -3.52
CA ALA A 116 14.19 31.97 -4.08
C ALA A 116 14.28 32.82 -5.36
N SER A 117 13.29 32.73 -6.24
CA SER A 117 13.22 33.57 -7.44
C SER A 117 13.11 35.06 -7.10
N THR A 118 12.34 35.41 -6.08
CA THR A 118 12.19 36.81 -5.64
C THR A 118 13.50 37.39 -5.13
N ILE A 119 14.23 36.63 -4.29
CA ILE A 119 15.54 37.03 -3.75
C ILE A 119 16.56 37.19 -4.88
N TYR A 120 16.64 36.19 -5.77
CA TYR A 120 17.57 36.23 -6.90
C TYR A 120 17.34 37.47 -7.79
N ASN A 121 16.08 37.81 -8.07
CA ASN A 121 15.77 39.00 -8.85
C ASN A 121 16.19 40.28 -8.12
N TYR A 122 15.97 40.38 -6.81
CA TYR A 122 16.39 41.54 -6.01
C TYR A 122 17.91 41.77 -6.06
N ASP A 123 18.71 40.71 -5.99
CA ASP A 123 20.17 40.79 -6.00
C ASP A 123 20.76 41.13 -7.40
N THR A 124 19.95 41.05 -8.46
CA THR A 124 20.38 41.32 -9.84
C THR A 124 20.04 42.73 -10.37
N TYR A 125 19.37 43.56 -9.58
CA TYR A 125 19.07 44.97 -9.87
C TYR A 125 19.91 45.90 -8.99
#